data_AF-A0A2A5QX72-F1
#
_entry.id   AF-A0A2A5QX72-F1
#
_cell.length_a   1.000
_cell.length_b   1.000
_cell.length_c   1.000
_cell.angle_alpha   90.00
_cell.angle_beta   90.00
_cell.angle_gamma   90.00
#
_symmetry.space_group_name_H-M   'P 1'
#
loop_
_entity.id
_entity.type
_entity.pdbx_description
1 polymer ?
#
loop_
_entity_poly.entity_id
_entity_poly.type
_entity_poly.pdbx_seq_one_letter_code
_entity_poly.pdbx_strand_id
1 'polypeptide(L)'
;MTARDWRADRAAVFDRDASTCRHCGTVGGDDEPATLRIVPVGDVPLEGDVHESGLVTVCGECFTTLDAEPSAEPIDSDELFRLVRETTRLQGTTISEVAAFASLATSFPETLESALEEGSDTDVEESVAEYRRTRRDLLLALDVVDARLERLATLEDGADAPDVRNALEEFSETAAALQSTLREVVTLCETVATGLERCHGCFDPLEGDTCGTCGLAARETATWQSDDGPLAFDRLFATINDGLQEATETTETLTDRTTTLAERLTEE
;
A
#
# COMPACT_ATOMS: atom_id res chain seq x y z
N MET A 1 22.52 5.44 0.53
CA MET A 1 21.50 6.16 -0.25
C MET A 1 22.07 6.66 -1.57
N THR A 2 21.65 6.07 -2.68
CA THR A 2 21.78 6.68 -4.01
C THR A 2 20.73 7.79 -4.11
N ALA A 3 21.13 8.97 -4.59
CA ALA A 3 20.20 10.06 -4.81
C ALA A 3 19.12 9.59 -5.79
N ARG A 4 17.84 9.69 -5.38
CA ARG A 4 16.69 9.45 -6.26
C ARG A 4 16.74 10.51 -7.38
N ASP A 5 17.15 10.10 -8.59
CA ASP A 5 17.29 10.99 -9.76
C ASP A 5 16.09 10.84 -10.70
N TRP A 6 14.89 10.95 -10.12
CA TRP A 6 13.66 10.97 -10.88
C TRP A 6 13.11 12.38 -11.06
N ARG A 7 12.41 12.59 -12.16
CA ARG A 7 11.75 13.86 -12.53
C ARG A 7 10.26 13.61 -12.71
N ALA A 8 9.45 14.60 -12.34
CA ALA A 8 8.01 14.54 -12.49
C ALA A 8 7.41 15.93 -12.64
N ASP A 9 6.18 16.00 -13.16
CA ASP A 9 5.37 17.21 -13.08
C ASP A 9 4.89 17.42 -11.64
N ARG A 10 5.70 18.14 -10.87
CA ARG A 10 5.39 18.43 -9.46
C ARG A 10 4.09 19.20 -9.32
N ALA A 11 3.80 20.13 -10.24
CA ALA A 11 2.61 20.97 -10.14
C ALA A 11 1.34 20.13 -10.26
N ALA A 12 1.33 19.16 -11.18
CA ALA A 12 0.21 18.24 -11.34
C ALA A 12 -0.04 17.37 -10.09
N VAL A 13 1.02 16.87 -9.43
CA VAL A 13 0.88 16.10 -8.18
C VAL A 13 0.30 16.97 -7.05
N PHE A 14 0.79 18.20 -6.88
CA PHE A 14 0.30 19.12 -5.85
C PHE A 14 -1.13 19.59 -6.08
N ASP A 15 -1.50 19.87 -7.33
CA ASP A 15 -2.88 20.26 -7.70
C ASP A 15 -3.85 19.11 -7.44
N ARG A 16 -3.51 17.90 -7.90
CA ARG A 16 -4.31 16.69 -7.67
C ARG A 16 -4.50 16.38 -6.18
N ASP A 17 -3.44 16.50 -5.39
CA ASP A 17 -3.49 16.21 -3.95
C ASP A 17 -4.00 17.41 -3.13
N ALA A 18 -4.42 18.49 -3.79
CA ALA A 18 -4.91 19.73 -3.18
C ALA A 18 -3.95 20.26 -2.09
N SER A 19 -2.64 20.17 -2.33
CA SER A 19 -1.59 20.52 -1.36
C SER A 19 -1.85 19.93 0.03
N THR A 20 -2.23 18.65 0.12
CA THR A 20 -2.52 17.95 1.37
C THR A 20 -1.68 16.68 1.51
N CYS A 21 -1.19 16.38 2.71
CA CYS A 21 -0.53 15.11 3.02
C CYS A 21 -1.52 13.96 2.82
N ARG A 22 -1.23 13.06 1.89
CA ARG A 22 -2.08 11.90 1.57
C ARG A 22 -2.11 10.84 2.67
N HIS A 23 -1.15 10.85 3.60
CA HIS A 23 -1.18 9.93 4.74
C HIS A 23 -2.01 10.45 5.92
N CYS A 24 -1.80 11.70 6.35
CA CYS A 24 -2.38 12.21 7.61
C CYS A 24 -3.33 13.41 7.45
N GLY A 25 -3.54 13.91 6.22
CA GLY A 25 -4.44 15.02 5.95
C GLY A 25 -3.92 16.41 6.32
N THR A 26 -2.67 16.53 6.78
CA THR A 26 -2.04 17.84 7.02
C THR A 26 -1.98 18.66 5.73
N VAL A 27 -2.63 19.82 5.73
CA VAL A 27 -2.62 20.76 4.61
C VAL A 27 -1.29 21.52 4.61
N GLY A 28 -0.74 21.74 3.41
CA GLY A 28 0.42 22.59 3.16
C GLY A 28 0.04 23.79 2.30
N GLY A 29 0.80 24.88 2.40
CA GLY A 29 0.56 26.09 1.63
C GLY A 29 1.42 27.25 2.08
N ASP A 30 1.32 28.39 1.38
CA ASP A 30 2.10 29.60 1.66
C ASP A 30 1.81 30.21 3.04
N ASP A 31 0.63 29.95 3.60
CA ASP A 31 0.16 30.46 4.89
C ASP A 31 0.20 29.41 6.04
N GLU A 32 0.65 28.17 5.78
CA GLU A 32 0.68 27.07 6.76
C GLU A 32 2.10 26.49 6.98
N PRO A 33 2.41 25.94 8.18
CA PRO A 33 3.79 25.62 8.56
C PRO A 33 4.38 24.34 7.95
N ALA A 34 3.57 23.45 7.35
CA ALA A 34 4.02 22.13 6.92
C ALA A 34 4.59 22.15 5.50
N THR A 35 5.91 21.97 5.36
CA THR A 35 6.53 21.73 4.05
C THR A 35 6.17 20.33 3.55
N LEU A 36 5.41 20.25 2.46
CA LEU A 36 5.07 19.00 1.79
C LEU A 36 6.19 18.54 0.85
N ARG A 37 6.32 17.22 0.71
CA ARG A 37 7.27 16.53 -0.18
C ARG A 37 6.52 15.54 -1.06
N ILE A 38 7.05 15.27 -2.24
CA ILE A 38 6.52 14.25 -3.15
C ILE A 38 7.33 12.98 -2.95
N VAL A 39 6.64 11.85 -2.78
CA VAL A 39 7.26 10.52 -2.66
C VAL A 39 6.70 9.55 -3.71
N PRO A 40 7.54 8.64 -4.24
CA PRO A 40 7.09 7.50 -5.01
C PRO A 40 6.30 6.52 -4.15
N VAL A 41 5.30 5.85 -4.75
CA VAL A 41 4.55 4.75 -4.12
C VAL A 41 4.52 3.53 -5.03
N GLY A 42 4.73 2.35 -4.45
CA GLY A 42 4.82 1.08 -5.17
C GLY A 42 6.04 0.96 -6.10
N ASP A 43 5.93 0.12 -7.13
CA ASP A 43 7.04 -0.34 -7.99
C ASP A 43 7.50 0.70 -9.04
N VAL A 44 7.43 2.00 -8.73
CA VAL A 44 7.82 3.04 -9.69
C VAL A 44 9.34 3.10 -9.89
N PRO A 45 9.83 3.41 -11.11
CA PRO A 45 11.25 3.59 -11.35
C PRO A 45 11.85 4.66 -10.43
N LEU A 46 12.99 4.34 -9.81
CA LEU A 46 13.72 5.27 -8.93
C LEU A 46 14.64 6.23 -9.70
N GLU A 47 14.72 6.09 -11.02
CA GLU A 47 15.52 6.88 -11.95
C GLU A 47 14.67 7.23 -13.17
N GLY A 48 14.85 8.44 -13.72
CA GLY A 48 14.17 8.88 -14.95
C GLY A 48 12.83 9.58 -14.71
N ASP A 49 11.98 9.63 -15.73
CA ASP A 49 10.70 10.33 -15.65
C ASP A 49 9.64 9.44 -14.98
N VAL A 50 9.06 9.92 -13.88
CA VAL A 50 8.01 9.22 -13.12
C VAL A 50 6.69 9.96 -13.31
N HIS A 51 5.68 9.21 -13.76
CA HIS A 51 4.35 9.74 -13.97
C HIS A 51 3.65 10.03 -12.62
N GLU A 52 2.85 11.09 -12.58
CA GLU A 52 2.14 11.54 -11.38
C GLU A 52 1.30 10.45 -10.72
N SER A 53 0.78 9.48 -11.48
CA SER A 53 -0.01 8.34 -10.96
C SER A 53 0.77 7.47 -9.97
N GLY A 54 2.10 7.53 -9.96
CA GLY A 54 2.98 6.81 -9.06
C GLY A 54 3.58 7.66 -7.93
N LEU A 55 3.07 8.87 -7.75
CA LEU A 55 3.60 9.86 -6.80
C LEU A 55 2.48 10.37 -5.89
N VAL A 56 2.81 10.74 -4.66
CA VAL A 56 1.88 11.37 -3.69
C VAL A 56 2.56 12.45 -2.86
N THR A 57 1.81 13.42 -2.36
CA THR A 57 2.32 14.39 -1.38
C THR A 57 2.22 13.88 0.06
N VAL A 58 3.29 14.09 0.83
CA VAL A 58 3.37 13.80 2.27
C VAL A 58 3.98 14.96 3.04
N CYS A 59 3.59 15.16 4.30
CA CYS A 59 4.21 16.17 5.16
C CYS A 59 5.60 15.72 5.63
N GLY A 60 6.39 16.64 6.19
CA GLY A 60 7.75 16.35 6.65
C GLY A 60 7.85 15.22 7.68
N GLU A 61 6.86 15.09 8.57
CA GLU A 61 6.81 14.00 9.55
C GLU A 61 6.58 12.65 8.87
N CYS A 62 5.57 12.55 8.00
CA CYS A 62 5.30 11.32 7.24
C CYS A 62 6.45 10.96 6.29
N PHE A 63 7.09 11.95 5.68
CA PHE A 63 8.29 11.73 4.88
C PHE A 63 9.42 11.16 5.73
N THR A 64 9.62 11.66 6.95
CA THR A 64 10.67 11.14 7.84
C THR A 64 10.38 9.70 8.21
N THR A 65 9.12 9.33 8.47
CA THR A 65 8.75 7.93 8.68
C THR A 65 9.09 7.05 7.48
N LEU A 66 8.85 7.51 6.25
CA LEU A 66 9.06 6.74 5.02
C LEU A 66 10.51 6.67 4.54
N ASP A 67 11.32 7.68 4.84
CA ASP A 67 12.65 7.86 4.24
C ASP A 67 13.80 7.73 5.23
N ALA A 68 13.53 7.80 6.55
CA ALA A 68 14.57 7.68 7.55
C ALA A 68 15.10 6.24 7.62
N GLU A 69 16.42 6.10 7.71
CA GLU A 69 17.03 4.85 8.16
C GLU A 69 16.47 4.51 9.55
N PRO A 70 16.00 3.27 9.79
CA PRO A 70 15.42 2.91 11.06
C PRO A 70 16.46 3.10 12.16
N SER A 71 16.10 3.88 13.18
CA SER A 71 16.99 4.14 14.31
C SER A 71 17.08 2.91 15.20
N ALA A 72 18.31 2.48 15.48
CA ALA A 72 18.62 1.46 16.50
C ALA A 72 18.76 2.06 17.90
N GLU A 73 18.45 3.35 18.08
CA GLU A 73 18.44 3.96 19.40
C GLU A 73 17.39 3.26 20.29
N PRO A 74 17.78 2.75 21.46
CA PRO A 74 16.84 2.11 22.37
C PRO A 74 15.74 3.08 22.77
N ILE A 75 14.51 2.58 22.77
CA ILE A 75 13.33 3.30 23.26
C ILE A 75 12.84 2.67 24.56
N ASP A 76 12.08 3.42 25.35
CA ASP A 76 11.47 2.88 26.56
C ASP A 76 10.25 1.97 26.25
N SER A 77 9.83 1.20 27.25
CA SER A 77 8.72 0.25 27.14
C SER A 77 7.39 0.91 26.75
N ASP A 78 7.14 2.15 27.19
CA ASP A 78 5.92 2.90 26.85
C ASP A 78 5.92 3.33 25.38
N GLU A 79 7.07 3.74 24.85
CA GLU A 79 7.24 4.06 23.43
C GLU A 79 7.16 2.81 22.55
N LEU A 80 7.78 1.70 22.97
CA LEU A 80 7.69 0.43 22.25
C LEU A 80 6.25 -0.08 22.19
N PHE A 81 5.53 -0.07 23.31
CA PHE A 81 4.12 -0.45 23.32
C PHE A 81 3.28 0.45 22.41
N ARG A 82 3.53 1.76 22.40
CA ARG A 82 2.84 2.70 21.52
C ARG A 82 3.11 2.40 20.05
N LEU A 83 4.36 2.07 19.68
CA LEU A 83 4.74 1.74 18.31
C LEU A 83 4.04 0.47 17.83
N VAL A 84 4.05 -0.59 18.64
CA VAL A 84 3.39 -1.87 18.35
C VAL A 84 1.88 -1.67 18.21
N ARG A 85 1.25 -1.02 19.20
CA ARG A 85 -0.19 -0.75 19.18
C ARG A 85 -0.63 0.06 17.95
N GLU A 86 0.14 1.09 17.60
CA GLU A 86 -0.17 1.91 16.42
C GLU A 86 0.04 1.12 15.11
N THR A 87 1.05 0.23 15.06
CA THR A 87 1.27 -0.68 13.92
C THR A 87 0.08 -1.62 13.74
N THR A 88 -0.41 -2.26 14.82
CA THR A 88 -1.61 -3.11 14.79
C THR A 88 -2.85 -2.34 14.33
N ARG A 89 -3.05 -1.11 14.84
CA ARG A 89 -4.17 -0.24 14.45
C ARG A 89 -4.14 0.09 12.96
N LEU A 90 -2.95 0.40 12.45
CA LEU A 90 -2.77 0.75 11.04
C LEU A 90 -3.00 -0.45 10.14
N GLN A 91 -2.43 -1.62 10.45
CA GLN A 91 -2.70 -2.83 9.67
C GLN A 91 -4.20 -3.18 9.63
N GLY A 92 -4.91 -3.04 10.76
CA GLY A 92 -6.36 -3.17 10.79
C GLY A 92 -7.10 -2.20 9.85
N THR A 93 -6.61 -0.96 9.74
CA THR A 93 -7.15 0.04 8.81
C THR A 93 -6.82 -0.33 7.35
N THR A 94 -5.57 -0.71 7.09
CA THR A 94 -5.08 -1.08 5.75
C THR A 94 -5.83 -2.30 5.19
N ILE A 95 -6.21 -3.27 6.01
CA ILE A 95 -7.06 -4.39 5.54
C ILE A 95 -8.39 -3.90 4.97
N SER A 96 -9.02 -2.93 5.64
CA SER A 96 -10.28 -2.35 5.18
C SER A 96 -10.09 -1.60 3.85
N GLU A 97 -8.96 -0.91 3.70
CA GLU A 97 -8.58 -0.22 2.46
C GLU A 97 -8.29 -1.22 1.32
N VAL A 98 -7.59 -2.33 1.60
CA VAL A 98 -7.35 -3.41 0.64
C VAL A 98 -8.66 -4.06 0.22
N ALA A 99 -9.57 -4.32 1.16
CA ALA A 99 -10.88 -4.89 0.85
C ALA A 99 -11.73 -3.95 -0.03
N ALA A 100 -11.70 -2.64 0.24
CA ALA A 100 -12.35 -1.64 -0.59
C ALA A 100 -11.73 -1.58 -2.00
N PHE A 101 -10.40 -1.62 -2.09
CA PHE A 101 -9.69 -1.67 -3.37
C PHE A 101 -9.99 -2.94 -4.15
N ALA A 102 -10.05 -4.09 -3.48
CA ALA A 102 -10.41 -5.37 -4.07
C ALA A 102 -11.82 -5.31 -4.64
N SER A 103 -12.80 -4.83 -3.87
CA SER A 103 -14.19 -4.68 -4.34
C SER A 103 -14.29 -3.79 -5.58
N LEU A 104 -13.50 -2.71 -5.64
CA LEU A 104 -13.46 -1.82 -6.79
C LEU A 104 -12.75 -2.46 -7.98
N ALA A 105 -11.63 -3.15 -7.76
CA ALA A 105 -10.88 -3.84 -8.80
C ALA A 105 -11.72 -4.94 -9.46
N THR A 106 -12.43 -5.75 -8.66
CA THR A 106 -13.22 -6.87 -9.16
C THR A 106 -14.56 -6.46 -9.78
N SER A 107 -15.03 -5.22 -9.58
CA SER A 107 -16.24 -4.73 -10.27
C SER A 107 -15.98 -4.26 -11.71
N PHE A 108 -14.73 -3.91 -12.05
CA PHE A 108 -14.40 -3.34 -13.37
C PHE A 108 -14.82 -4.17 -14.58
N PRO A 109 -14.68 -5.50 -14.61
CA PRO A 109 -15.11 -6.27 -15.77
C PRO A 109 -16.58 -6.01 -16.12
N GLU A 110 -17.46 -6.01 -15.12
CA GLU A 110 -18.90 -5.73 -15.30
C GLU A 110 -19.16 -4.25 -15.62
N THR A 111 -18.44 -3.32 -14.98
CA THR A 111 -18.56 -1.89 -15.27
C THR A 111 -18.20 -1.56 -16.72
N LEU A 112 -17.13 -2.15 -17.24
CA LEU A 112 -16.70 -1.94 -18.63
C LEU A 112 -17.65 -2.59 -19.62
N GLU A 113 -18.16 -3.79 -19.33
CA GLU A 113 -19.17 -4.46 -20.16
C GLU A 113 -20.45 -3.63 -20.26
N SER A 114 -20.96 -3.14 -19.13
CA SER A 114 -22.16 -2.29 -19.07
C SER A 114 -22.00 -0.99 -19.85
N ALA A 115 -20.84 -0.33 -19.74
CA ALA A 115 -20.56 0.91 -20.46
C ALA A 115 -20.54 0.73 -21.99
N LEU A 116 -20.06 -0.42 -22.48
CA LEU A 116 -20.10 -0.77 -23.90
C LEU A 116 -21.54 -0.96 -24.41
N GLU A 117 -22.43 -1.49 -23.58
CA GLU A 117 -23.84 -1.70 -23.92
C GLU A 117 -24.65 -0.39 -23.89
N GLU A 118 -24.41 0.46 -22.89
CA GLU A 118 -25.15 1.70 -22.66
C GLU A 118 -24.58 2.90 -23.46
N GLY A 119 -23.34 2.80 -23.94
CA GLY A 119 -22.66 3.88 -24.67
C GLY A 119 -22.36 5.11 -23.79
N SER A 120 -22.14 4.87 -22.49
CA SER A 120 -21.95 5.88 -21.44
C SER A 120 -20.57 5.71 -20.81
N ASP A 121 -19.65 6.64 -21.07
CA ASP A 121 -18.27 6.57 -20.54
C ASP A 121 -18.12 7.25 -19.17
N THR A 122 -19.11 8.03 -18.71
CA THR A 122 -19.00 8.85 -17.48
C THR A 122 -18.78 7.98 -16.24
N ASP A 123 -19.54 6.89 -16.09
CA ASP A 123 -19.45 6.01 -14.92
C ASP A 123 -18.12 5.25 -14.90
N VAL A 124 -17.56 4.95 -16.08
CA VAL A 124 -16.23 4.36 -16.23
C VAL A 124 -15.16 5.36 -15.82
N GLU A 125 -15.24 6.61 -16.29
CA GLU A 125 -14.27 7.65 -15.93
C GLU A 125 -14.24 7.91 -14.41
N GLU A 126 -15.40 7.95 -13.75
CA GLU A 126 -15.48 8.09 -12.29
C GLU A 126 -14.86 6.89 -11.57
N SER A 127 -15.20 5.67 -11.98
CA SER A 127 -14.63 4.42 -11.43
C SER A 127 -13.11 4.37 -11.60
N VAL A 128 -12.61 4.77 -12.77
CA VAL A 128 -11.16 4.84 -13.06
C VAL A 128 -10.46 5.89 -12.19
N ALA A 129 -11.07 7.06 -12.01
CA ALA A 129 -10.54 8.09 -11.12
C ALA A 129 -10.49 7.60 -9.66
N GLU A 130 -11.53 6.92 -9.22
CA GLU A 130 -11.59 6.29 -7.90
C GLU A 130 -10.51 5.23 -7.74
N TYR A 131 -10.36 4.31 -8.71
CA TYR A 131 -9.34 3.27 -8.69
C TYR A 131 -7.94 3.85 -8.55
N ARG A 132 -7.60 4.82 -9.40
CA ARG A 132 -6.29 5.48 -9.38
C ARG A 132 -6.00 6.13 -8.03
N ARG A 133 -6.99 6.76 -7.41
CA ARG A 133 -6.89 7.39 -6.08
C ARG A 133 -6.72 6.35 -4.98
N THR A 134 -7.64 5.39 -4.90
CA THR A 134 -7.62 4.32 -3.88
C THR A 134 -6.34 3.52 -3.94
N ARG A 135 -5.85 3.18 -5.14
CA ARG A 135 -4.56 2.51 -5.33
C ARG A 135 -3.40 3.30 -4.73
N ARG A 136 -3.30 4.60 -5.04
CA ARG A 136 -2.19 5.44 -4.53
C ARG A 136 -2.21 5.56 -3.01
N ASP A 137 -3.38 5.83 -2.45
CA ASP A 137 -3.55 5.99 -1.01
C ASP A 137 -3.24 4.67 -0.29
N LEU A 138 -3.67 3.54 -0.86
CA LEU A 138 -3.38 2.20 -0.32
C LEU A 138 -1.90 1.83 -0.39
N LEU A 139 -1.22 2.07 -1.52
CA LEU A 139 0.22 1.81 -1.63
C LEU A 139 1.02 2.65 -0.62
N LEU A 140 0.63 3.92 -0.42
CA LEU A 140 1.22 4.75 0.62
C LEU A 140 0.98 4.17 2.02
N ALA A 141 -0.22 3.68 2.31
CA ALA A 141 -0.53 3.06 3.61
C ALA A 141 0.34 1.81 3.85
N LEU A 142 0.52 0.96 2.83
CA LEU A 142 1.39 -0.20 2.88
C LEU A 142 2.86 0.21 3.10
N ASP A 143 3.38 1.19 2.36
CA ASP A 143 4.75 1.68 2.52
C ASP A 143 5.01 2.26 3.92
N VAL A 144 4.01 2.91 4.53
CA VAL A 144 4.09 3.40 5.92
C VAL A 144 4.13 2.25 6.94
N VAL A 145 3.41 1.15 6.70
CA VAL A 145 3.49 -0.03 7.56
C VAL A 145 4.86 -0.68 7.43
N ASP A 146 5.39 -0.84 6.22
CA ASP A 146 6.74 -1.42 6.00
C ASP A 146 7.81 -0.65 6.78
N ALA A 147 7.80 0.69 6.69
CA ALA A 147 8.76 1.51 7.41
C ALA A 147 8.66 1.35 8.95
N ARG A 148 7.45 1.10 9.48
CA ARG A 148 7.27 0.78 10.90
C ARG A 148 7.80 -0.61 11.26
N LEU A 149 7.58 -1.60 10.39
CA LEU A 149 8.09 -2.96 10.60
C LEU A 149 9.63 -3.00 10.54
N GLU A 150 10.24 -2.26 9.63
CA GLU A 150 11.70 -2.09 9.57
C GLU A 150 12.26 -1.46 10.87
N ARG A 151 11.55 -0.46 11.41
CA ARG A 151 11.91 0.13 12.72
C ARG A 151 11.77 -0.88 13.85
N LEU A 152 10.71 -1.68 13.89
CA LEU A 152 10.50 -2.71 14.92
C LEU A 152 11.57 -3.80 14.87
N ALA A 153 11.91 -4.28 13.66
CA ALA A 153 12.98 -5.25 13.47
C ALA A 153 14.34 -4.73 13.97
N THR A 154 14.62 -3.44 13.77
CA THR A 154 15.85 -2.81 14.27
C THR A 154 15.88 -2.72 15.80
N LEU A 155 14.72 -2.55 16.45
CA LEU A 155 14.60 -2.50 17.92
C LEU A 155 14.67 -3.88 18.57
N GLU A 156 14.20 -4.93 17.87
CA GLU A 156 14.28 -6.32 18.31
C GLU A 156 15.73 -6.76 18.60
N ASP A 157 16.65 -6.42 17.70
CA ASP A 157 18.09 -6.68 17.86
C ASP A 157 18.69 -6.00 19.12
N GLY A 158 18.07 -4.91 19.59
CA GLY A 158 18.50 -4.11 20.72
C GLY A 158 17.82 -4.42 22.06
N ALA A 159 16.77 -5.23 22.09
CA ALA A 159 16.02 -5.50 23.32
C ALA A 159 16.83 -6.38 24.28
N ASP A 160 17.07 -5.93 25.52
CA ASP A 160 17.91 -6.66 26.49
C ASP A 160 17.20 -7.83 27.17
N ALA A 161 15.90 -7.70 27.45
CA ALA A 161 15.09 -8.71 28.12
C ALA A 161 14.65 -9.83 27.15
N PRO A 162 15.02 -11.11 27.39
CA PRO A 162 14.70 -12.20 26.47
C PRO A 162 13.21 -12.40 26.22
N ASP A 163 12.38 -12.23 27.26
CA ASP A 163 10.93 -12.42 27.14
C ASP A 163 10.28 -11.32 26.29
N VAL A 164 10.74 -10.07 26.42
CA VAL A 164 10.30 -8.94 25.58
C VAL A 164 10.78 -9.13 24.15
N ARG A 165 12.05 -9.56 23.95
CA ARG A 165 12.60 -9.85 22.63
C ARG A 165 11.78 -10.90 21.89
N ASN A 166 11.53 -12.05 22.52
CA ASN A 166 10.75 -13.13 21.89
C ASN A 166 9.31 -12.69 21.57
N ALA A 167 8.66 -11.92 22.46
CA ALA A 167 7.32 -11.40 22.20
C ALA A 167 7.29 -10.37 21.06
N LEU A 168 8.35 -9.55 20.94
CA LEU A 168 8.52 -8.58 19.86
C LEU A 168 8.84 -9.26 18.51
N GLU A 169 9.66 -10.31 18.52
CA GLU A 169 9.94 -11.16 17.35
C GLU A 169 8.65 -11.79 16.82
N GLU A 170 7.90 -12.49 17.69
CA GLU A 170 6.62 -13.11 17.31
C GLU A 170 5.59 -12.08 16.77
N PHE A 171 5.56 -10.89 17.37
CA PHE A 171 4.73 -9.78 16.87
C PHE A 171 5.18 -9.34 15.48
N SER A 172 6.48 -9.07 15.30
CA SER A 172 7.04 -8.54 14.05
C SER A 172 6.91 -9.53 12.90
N GLU A 173 7.14 -10.83 13.15
CA GLU A 173 6.92 -11.89 12.18
C GLU A 173 5.45 -11.98 11.74
N THR A 174 4.51 -11.95 12.71
CA THR A 174 3.07 -11.98 12.41
C THR A 174 2.65 -10.75 11.60
N ALA A 175 3.14 -9.57 11.98
CA ALA A 175 2.85 -8.32 11.30
C ALA A 175 3.43 -8.29 9.88
N ALA A 176 4.65 -8.81 9.68
CA ALA A 176 5.28 -8.92 8.37
C ALA A 176 4.55 -9.93 7.47
N ALA A 177 4.09 -11.06 8.02
CA ALA A 177 3.27 -12.03 7.29
C ALA A 177 1.97 -11.39 6.80
N LEU A 178 1.22 -10.71 7.68
CA LEU A 178 0.02 -9.96 7.31
C LEU A 178 0.30 -8.95 6.19
N GLN A 179 1.37 -8.18 6.34
CA GLN A 179 1.76 -7.16 5.37
C GLN A 179 2.09 -7.76 3.99
N SER A 180 2.77 -8.90 3.97
CA SER A 180 3.05 -9.66 2.75
C SER A 180 1.76 -10.12 2.06
N THR A 181 0.82 -10.70 2.82
CA THR A 181 -0.50 -11.12 2.29
C THR A 181 -1.26 -9.95 1.70
N LEU A 182 -1.26 -8.78 2.37
CA LEU A 182 -1.95 -7.59 1.86
C LEU A 182 -1.33 -7.07 0.55
N ARG A 183 0.01 -7.06 0.43
CA ARG A 183 0.69 -6.69 -0.82
C ARG A 183 0.41 -7.68 -1.95
N GLU A 184 0.31 -8.97 -1.64
CA GLU A 184 -0.08 -9.99 -2.60
C GLU A 184 -1.52 -9.75 -3.11
N VAL A 185 -2.48 -9.52 -2.21
CA VAL A 185 -3.86 -9.20 -2.58
C VAL A 185 -3.92 -7.96 -3.49
N VAL A 186 -3.16 -6.89 -3.18
CA VAL A 186 -3.08 -5.70 -4.05
C VAL A 186 -2.52 -6.05 -5.43
N THR A 187 -1.49 -6.88 -5.50
CA THR A 187 -0.91 -7.35 -6.77
C THR A 187 -1.93 -8.15 -7.60
N LEU A 188 -2.74 -8.99 -6.95
CA LEU A 188 -3.84 -9.70 -7.60
C LEU A 188 -4.92 -8.75 -8.13
N CYS A 189 -5.28 -7.73 -7.35
CA CYS A 189 -6.22 -6.68 -7.78
C CYS A 189 -5.69 -5.89 -8.99
N GLU A 190 -4.39 -5.58 -9.01
CA GLU A 190 -3.72 -4.95 -10.15
C GLU A 190 -3.63 -5.87 -11.39
N THR A 191 -3.61 -7.19 -11.17
CA THR A 191 -3.68 -8.19 -12.24
C THR A 191 -5.05 -8.16 -12.94
N VAL A 192 -6.13 -7.80 -12.24
CA VAL A 192 -7.45 -7.59 -12.85
C VAL A 192 -7.38 -6.50 -13.91
N ALA A 193 -6.79 -5.33 -13.59
CA ALA A 193 -6.63 -4.24 -14.55
C ALA A 193 -5.80 -4.67 -15.77
N THR A 194 -4.71 -5.40 -15.55
CA THR A 194 -3.87 -5.93 -16.65
C THR A 194 -4.64 -6.92 -17.51
N GLY A 195 -5.49 -7.76 -16.89
CA GLY A 195 -6.40 -8.68 -17.57
C GLY A 195 -7.44 -7.99 -18.46
N LEU A 196 -7.77 -6.74 -18.14
CA LEU A 196 -8.65 -5.87 -18.92
C LEU A 196 -7.88 -5.03 -19.95
N GLU A 197 -6.61 -5.36 -20.21
CA GLU A 197 -5.72 -4.63 -21.10
C GLU A 197 -5.53 -3.15 -20.68
N ARG A 198 -5.58 -2.89 -19.37
CA ARG A 198 -5.35 -1.58 -18.76
C ARG A 198 -4.10 -1.60 -17.89
N CYS A 199 -3.38 -0.48 -17.87
CA CYS A 199 -2.25 -0.34 -16.96
C CYS A 199 -2.76 -0.27 -15.52
N HIS A 200 -2.21 -1.09 -14.63
CA HIS A 200 -2.63 -1.12 -13.24
C HIS A 200 -2.32 0.18 -12.46
N GLY A 201 -1.46 1.08 -12.94
CA GLY A 201 -1.18 2.35 -12.26
C GLY A 201 -1.96 3.55 -12.82
N CYS A 202 -1.88 3.78 -14.13
CA CYS A 202 -2.55 4.90 -14.76
C CYS A 202 -3.86 4.51 -15.45
N PHE A 203 -4.23 3.24 -15.52
CA PHE A 203 -5.45 2.74 -16.18
C PHE A 203 -5.60 3.07 -17.68
N ASP A 204 -4.56 3.63 -18.31
CA ASP A 204 -4.52 3.81 -19.75
C ASP A 204 -4.44 2.44 -20.46
N PRO A 205 -4.83 2.35 -21.75
CA PRO A 205 -4.63 1.15 -22.54
C PRO A 205 -3.20 0.61 -22.43
N LEU A 206 -3.08 -0.70 -22.22
CA LEU A 206 -1.81 -1.38 -22.05
C LEU A 206 -1.48 -2.19 -23.30
N GLU A 207 -0.45 -1.75 -24.03
CA GLU A 207 0.07 -2.45 -25.20
C GLU A 207 1.45 -3.04 -24.85
N GLY A 208 1.50 -4.34 -24.54
CA GLY A 208 2.74 -5.05 -24.22
C GLY A 208 3.10 -5.08 -22.73
N ASP A 209 4.38 -5.29 -22.43
CA ASP A 209 4.85 -5.61 -21.07
C ASP A 209 5.09 -4.38 -20.19
N THR A 210 4.96 -3.16 -20.73
CA THR A 210 5.19 -1.91 -19.99
C THR A 210 4.28 -0.82 -20.51
N CYS A 211 3.65 -0.06 -19.61
CA CYS A 211 2.78 1.04 -19.97
C CYS A 211 3.54 2.20 -20.60
N GLY A 212 3.12 2.65 -21.79
CA GLY A 212 3.71 3.81 -22.47
C GLY A 212 3.50 5.15 -21.75
N THR A 213 2.46 5.26 -20.91
CA THR A 213 2.16 6.50 -20.16
C THR A 213 2.96 6.60 -18.87
N CYS A 214 2.87 5.58 -18.00
CA CYS A 214 3.46 5.65 -16.66
C CYS A 214 4.69 4.77 -16.44
N GLY A 215 5.10 3.98 -17.43
CA GLY A 215 6.31 3.15 -17.37
C GLY A 215 6.22 1.93 -16.44
N LEU A 216 5.05 1.66 -15.84
CA LEU A 216 4.87 0.49 -15.00
C LEU A 216 4.77 -0.78 -15.85
N ALA A 217 5.41 -1.85 -15.38
CA ALA A 217 5.36 -3.16 -16.00
C ALA A 217 3.94 -3.76 -15.93
N ALA A 218 3.55 -4.56 -16.92
CA ALA A 218 2.32 -5.33 -16.85
C ALA A 218 2.38 -6.33 -15.68
N ARG A 219 1.27 -6.57 -14.98
CA ARG A 219 1.20 -7.68 -14.01
C ARG A 219 1.10 -9.01 -14.75
N GLU A 220 1.71 -10.06 -14.19
CA GLU A 220 1.70 -11.38 -14.82
C GLU A 220 0.28 -11.97 -14.84
N THR A 221 -0.24 -12.25 -16.03
CA THR A 221 -1.58 -12.83 -16.22
C THR A 221 -1.55 -14.31 -16.58
N ALA A 222 -0.39 -14.88 -16.93
CA ALA A 222 -0.25 -16.23 -17.47
C ALA A 222 -0.85 -17.30 -16.53
N THR A 223 -0.56 -17.20 -15.23
CA THR A 223 -1.09 -18.10 -14.20
C THR A 223 -2.61 -18.08 -14.12
N TRP A 224 -3.25 -16.99 -14.55
CA TRP A 224 -4.70 -16.73 -14.44
C TRP A 224 -5.47 -17.07 -15.71
N GLN A 225 -4.80 -17.37 -16.82
CA GLN A 225 -5.45 -17.78 -18.06
C GLN A 225 -6.17 -19.12 -17.89
N SER A 226 -7.35 -19.23 -18.50
CA SER A 226 -8.05 -20.49 -18.69
C SER A 226 -7.39 -21.31 -19.80
N ASP A 227 -7.69 -22.61 -19.86
CA ASP A 227 -7.16 -23.51 -20.90
C ASP A 227 -7.51 -23.04 -22.34
N ASP A 228 -8.58 -22.24 -22.48
CA ASP A 228 -9.07 -21.69 -23.74
C ASP A 228 -8.47 -20.31 -24.09
N GLY A 229 -7.60 -19.74 -23.24
CA GLY A 229 -6.86 -18.50 -23.49
C GLY A 229 -7.33 -17.22 -22.76
N PRO A 230 -8.63 -16.96 -22.47
CA PRO A 230 -9.02 -15.76 -21.74
C PRO A 230 -8.71 -15.87 -20.25
N LEU A 231 -8.59 -14.72 -19.57
CA LEU A 231 -8.33 -14.67 -18.14
C LEU A 231 -9.52 -15.21 -17.34
N ALA A 232 -9.28 -16.15 -16.44
CA ALA A 232 -10.29 -16.74 -15.57
C ALA A 232 -10.51 -15.84 -14.33
N PHE A 233 -11.29 -14.77 -14.50
CA PHE A 233 -11.56 -13.79 -13.43
C PHE A 233 -12.16 -14.43 -12.17
N ASP A 234 -13.06 -15.40 -12.31
CA ASP A 234 -13.65 -16.11 -11.16
C ASP A 234 -12.59 -16.73 -10.24
N ARG A 235 -11.53 -17.33 -10.81
CA ARG A 235 -10.43 -17.92 -10.04
C ARG A 235 -9.59 -16.83 -9.37
N LEU A 236 -9.28 -15.76 -10.11
CA LEU A 236 -8.53 -14.62 -9.56
C LEU A 236 -9.29 -13.97 -8.39
N PHE A 237 -10.61 -13.79 -8.53
CA PHE A 237 -11.47 -13.22 -7.50
C PHE A 237 -11.58 -14.13 -6.27
N ALA A 238 -11.67 -15.44 -6.48
CA ALA A 238 -11.63 -16.41 -5.38
C ALA A 238 -10.31 -16.29 -4.60
N THR A 239 -9.16 -16.23 -5.27
CA THR A 239 -7.86 -16.07 -4.58
C THR A 239 -7.72 -14.73 -3.86
N ILE A 240 -8.25 -13.64 -4.42
CA ILE A 240 -8.32 -12.33 -3.73
C ILE A 240 -9.11 -12.46 -2.42
N ASN A 241 -10.28 -13.11 -2.47
CA ASN A 241 -11.13 -13.30 -1.29
C ASN A 241 -10.47 -14.22 -0.25
N ASP A 242 -9.83 -15.30 -0.68
CA ASP A 242 -9.09 -16.20 0.21
C ASP A 242 -7.97 -15.43 0.95
N GLY A 243 -7.21 -14.59 0.25
CA GLY A 243 -6.17 -13.75 0.85
C GLY A 243 -6.72 -12.70 1.83
N LEU A 244 -7.88 -12.09 1.54
CA LEU A 244 -8.56 -11.18 2.48
C LEU A 244 -9.05 -11.91 3.75
N GLN A 245 -9.52 -13.14 3.60
CA GLN A 245 -9.92 -13.97 4.75
C GLN A 245 -8.70 -14.33 5.60
N GLU A 246 -7.61 -14.78 4.99
CA GLU A 246 -6.35 -15.08 5.68
C GLU A 246 -5.79 -13.85 6.42
N ALA A 247 -5.83 -12.67 5.79
CA ALA A 247 -5.43 -11.42 6.41
C ALA A 247 -6.28 -11.10 7.66
N THR A 248 -7.59 -11.37 7.60
CA THR A 248 -8.50 -11.19 8.75
C THR A 248 -8.12 -12.11 9.90
N GLU A 249 -7.90 -13.40 9.64
CA GLU A 249 -7.47 -14.38 10.65
C GLU A 249 -6.10 -14.02 11.26
N THR A 250 -5.18 -13.53 10.43
CA THR A 250 -3.84 -13.09 10.88
C THR A 250 -3.92 -11.85 11.78
N THR A 251 -4.91 -10.97 11.57
CA THR A 251 -5.12 -9.77 12.40
C THR A 251 -5.60 -10.11 13.80
N GLU A 252 -6.42 -11.15 13.94
CA GLU A 252 -6.81 -11.68 15.26
C GLU A 252 -5.55 -12.16 16.01
N THR A 253 -4.71 -12.95 15.34
CA THR A 253 -3.43 -13.42 15.89
C THR A 253 -2.52 -12.24 16.27
N LEU A 254 -2.41 -11.22 15.41
CA LEU A 254 -1.62 -10.01 15.66
C LEU A 254 -2.09 -9.24 16.91
N THR A 255 -3.41 -9.20 17.12
CA THR A 255 -4.01 -8.57 18.31
C THR A 255 -3.65 -9.33 19.59
N ASP A 256 -3.63 -10.66 19.53
CA ASP A 256 -3.19 -11.50 20.64
C ASP A 256 -1.68 -11.31 20.94
N ARG A 257 -0.85 -11.21 19.89
CA ARG A 257 0.60 -10.89 20.04
C ARG A 257 0.83 -9.53 20.65
N THR A 258 0.07 -8.52 20.22
CA THR A 258 0.10 -7.17 20.80
C THR A 258 -0.21 -7.20 22.29
N THR A 259 -1.22 -7.97 22.69
CA THR A 259 -1.62 -8.12 24.10
C THR A 259 -0.55 -8.82 24.92
N THR A 260 0.00 -9.92 24.39
CA THR A 260 1.10 -10.67 25.04
C THR A 260 2.30 -9.77 25.29
N LEU A 261 2.73 -8.98 24.30
CA LEU A 261 3.84 -8.05 24.45
C LEU A 261 3.54 -6.97 25.50
N ALA A 262 2.32 -6.44 25.52
CA ALA A 262 1.89 -5.47 26.52
C ALA A 262 2.01 -6.01 27.95
N GLU A 263 1.59 -7.26 28.18
CA GLU A 263 1.71 -7.93 29.48
C GLU A 263 3.18 -7.99 29.91
N ARG A 264 4.09 -8.41 29.01
CA ARG A 264 5.52 -8.51 29.31
C ARG A 264 6.17 -7.17 29.63
N LEU A 265 5.79 -6.10 28.94
CA LEU A 265 6.30 -4.75 29.19
C LEU A 265 5.81 -4.17 30.53
N THR A 266 4.71 -4.69 31.10
CA THR A 266 4.19 -4.26 32.41
C THR A 266 4.71 -5.08 33.59
N GLU A 267 5.35 -6.22 33.34
CA GLU A 267 5.92 -7.09 34.37
C GLU A 267 7.38 -6.72 34.75
N GLU A 268 7.99 -5.80 34.01
CA GLU A 268 9.32 -5.20 34.28
C GLU A 268 9.28 -4.10 35.36
#